data_AF-A0A1G3ADC4-F1
#
_entry.id   AF-A0A1G3ADC4-F1
#
_cell.length_a   1.000
_cell.length_b   1.000
_cell.length_c   1.000
_cell.angle_alpha   90.00
_cell.angle_beta   90.00
_cell.angle_gamma   90.00
#
_symmetry.space_group_name_H-M   'P 1'
#
loop_
_entity.id
_entity.type
_entity.pdbx_description
1 polymer ?
#
loop_
_entity_poly.entity_id
_entity_poly.type
_entity_poly.pdbx_seq_one_letter_code
_entity_poly.pdbx_strand_id
1 'polypeptide(L)'
;MELAHGTGLFANCRASVVEKSVGFAGKIWKPSRKLAFVVAEFCHSLPFSNSKGRCFTAATLANSAPTAVLHGFNFNHMLEFYEASRDQYCGAIAAVECAAKADAIALEKAGKSAAMRVLFAMWRKAAGVEEALEEIASESGKTASDAAAPKWKTSMECEWPMIESALYDGTNFTSWADASEEMRACVTPDEVKDFKGTKLLLAMGGMDGMVNFTGGGLTKYPADTNAGIEQVAASDKRKIVVAFGWPEYSQAVASAKDDVWDGEEEHKHDIQSGGARSATAAVAAPVVSSTERKEEGPMKISEIVRLLRERANAVAGKDDPLAKDLTAWATAMEAELAAASTANAVEETIAARIKSGDLVPKDVHAKAVADASAAGTAVGKKEVEDRIAGEKKAAEVTASRLKAVTDAGLKPEFPLRKDVTIANVVASIPANEAGDKDFTGRLEEWVNLMKATGQAKASAGNETGSATIPPTAGGSTGTAGDLPARAYG
;
A
#
# COMPACT_ATOMS: atom_id res chain seq x y z
N MET A 1 -39.22 11.48 36.11
CA MET A 1 -38.13 12.10 35.32
C MET A 1 -37.09 11.02 35.13
N GLU A 2 -37.06 10.43 33.95
CA GLU A 2 -36.31 9.20 33.64
C GLU A 2 -34.79 9.46 33.60
N LEU A 3 -34.07 8.57 34.26
CA LEU A 3 -32.63 8.35 34.12
C LEU A 3 -32.40 7.53 32.85
N ALA A 4 -31.62 8.07 31.91
CA ALA A 4 -31.05 7.30 30.81
C ALA A 4 -29.53 7.21 31.00
N HIS A 5 -29.09 6.06 31.51
CA HIS A 5 -27.69 5.63 31.48
C HIS A 5 -27.38 5.11 30.07
N GLY A 6 -26.65 5.90 29.28
CA GLY A 6 -26.03 5.45 28.05
C GLY A 6 -24.63 4.91 28.33
N THR A 7 -24.52 3.61 28.58
CA THR A 7 -23.24 2.87 28.55
C THR A 7 -22.76 2.75 27.10
N GLY A 8 -22.10 3.79 26.61
CA GLY A 8 -21.30 3.75 25.39
C GLY A 8 -20.05 2.91 25.65
N LEU A 9 -20.11 1.63 25.30
CA LEU A 9 -18.96 0.72 25.30
C LEU A 9 -18.03 1.09 24.13
N PHE A 10 -17.29 2.20 24.25
CA PHE A 10 -16.12 2.44 23.42
C PHE A 10 -15.01 1.54 23.95
N ALA A 11 -14.78 0.43 23.26
CA ALA A 11 -13.59 -0.37 23.46
C ALA A 11 -12.37 0.55 23.23
N ASN A 12 -11.75 0.98 24.33
CA ASN A 12 -10.43 1.59 24.36
C ASN A 12 -9.42 0.58 23.80
N CYS A 13 -9.31 0.53 22.47
CA CYS A 13 -8.23 -0.13 21.76
C CYS A 13 -6.96 0.66 22.01
N ARG A 14 -6.30 0.42 23.16
CA ARG A 14 -4.88 0.73 23.29
C ARG A 14 -4.17 -0.02 22.17
N ALA A 15 -3.54 0.68 21.23
CA ALA A 15 -2.62 0.07 20.30
C ALA A 15 -1.38 -0.39 21.09
N SER A 16 -1.50 -1.52 21.78
CA SER A 16 -0.32 -2.34 22.01
C SER A 16 0.13 -2.82 20.63
N VAL A 17 1.45 -2.83 20.40
CA VAL A 17 2.03 -3.63 19.33
C VAL A 17 1.53 -5.05 19.62
N VAL A 18 0.60 -5.53 18.84
CA VAL A 18 0.12 -6.91 18.88
C VAL A 18 0.29 -7.39 17.46
N GLU A 19 0.82 -8.60 17.26
CA GLU A 19 0.82 -9.27 15.97
C GLU A 19 -0.61 -9.41 15.45
N LYS A 20 -1.09 -8.36 14.78
CA LYS A 20 -2.36 -8.29 14.09
C LYS A 20 -2.02 -8.04 12.65
N SER A 21 -2.32 -9.01 11.80
CA SER A 21 -2.33 -8.78 10.38
C SER A 21 -3.28 -7.62 10.05
N VAL A 22 -3.00 -6.89 8.98
CA VAL A 22 -3.87 -5.82 8.51
C VAL A 22 -4.53 -6.20 7.19
N GLY A 23 -5.85 -6.06 7.12
CA GLY A 23 -6.60 -6.18 5.87
C GLY A 23 -6.56 -4.85 5.12
N PHE A 24 -5.99 -4.83 3.92
CA PHE A 24 -5.89 -3.62 3.11
C PHE A 24 -5.81 -3.98 1.62
N ALA A 25 -6.57 -3.26 0.78
CA ALA A 25 -6.73 -3.47 -0.66
C ALA A 25 -7.08 -4.93 -1.01
N GLY A 26 -8.02 -5.52 -0.25
CA GLY A 26 -8.46 -6.90 -0.41
C GLY A 26 -7.42 -7.98 -0.05
N LYS A 27 -6.28 -7.60 0.56
CA LYS A 27 -5.21 -8.52 0.97
C LYS A 27 -4.97 -8.47 2.47
N ILE A 28 -4.50 -9.60 3.03
CA ILE A 28 -4.08 -9.68 4.44
C ILE A 28 -2.56 -9.58 4.50
N TRP A 29 -2.07 -8.53 5.14
CA TRP A 29 -0.65 -8.22 5.31
C TRP A 29 -0.20 -8.64 6.71
N LYS A 30 0.81 -9.52 6.78
CA LYS A 30 1.32 -10.06 8.05
C LYS A 30 2.67 -9.43 8.37
N PRO A 31 2.79 -8.67 9.47
CA PRO A 31 4.07 -8.10 9.87
C PRO A 31 5.08 -9.21 10.17
N SER A 32 6.36 -8.86 10.14
CA SER A 32 7.46 -9.76 10.49
C SER A 32 8.52 -9.01 11.30
N ARG A 33 9.60 -9.70 11.66
CA ARG A 33 10.75 -9.04 12.31
C ARG A 33 11.42 -7.99 11.42
N LYS A 34 11.23 -8.07 10.10
CA LYS A 34 11.85 -7.15 9.13
C LYS A 34 10.89 -6.05 8.69
N LEU A 35 9.58 -6.30 8.76
CA LEU A 35 8.55 -5.44 8.19
C LEU A 35 7.47 -5.12 9.21
N ALA A 36 7.17 -3.83 9.33
CA ALA A 36 5.94 -3.33 9.92
C ALA A 36 5.05 -2.76 8.82
N PHE A 37 3.76 -2.67 9.10
CA PHE A 37 2.79 -2.07 8.19
C PHE A 37 2.08 -0.91 8.89
N VAL A 38 1.91 0.20 8.18
CA VAL A 38 1.18 1.38 8.65
C VAL A 38 0.09 1.73 7.63
N VAL A 39 -1.16 1.72 8.07
CA VAL A 39 -2.30 2.21 7.29
C VAL A 39 -2.51 3.67 7.61
N ALA A 40 -2.68 4.49 6.58
CA ALA A 40 -2.86 5.92 6.75
C ALA A 40 -3.70 6.52 5.62
N GLU A 41 -4.41 7.60 5.93
CA GLU A 41 -4.91 8.54 4.94
C GLU A 41 -3.72 9.35 4.42
N PHE A 42 -3.44 9.29 3.13
CA PHE A 42 -2.24 9.86 2.50
C PHE A 42 -2.44 11.29 2.03
N CYS A 43 -3.58 11.53 1.38
CA CYS A 43 -4.03 12.86 0.96
C CYS A 43 -5.52 12.83 0.64
N HIS A 44 -6.08 14.03 0.48
CA HIS A 44 -7.50 14.24 0.33
C HIS A 44 -7.81 15.10 -0.91
N SER A 45 -8.97 14.85 -1.52
CA SER A 45 -9.51 15.73 -2.55
C SER A 45 -10.17 16.97 -1.93
N LEU A 46 -10.60 17.90 -2.78
CA LEU A 46 -11.53 18.95 -2.43
C LEU A 46 -12.73 18.41 -1.63
N PRO A 47 -13.27 19.17 -0.66
CA PRO A 47 -12.99 20.59 -0.41
C PRO A 47 -11.70 20.86 0.40
N PHE A 48 -10.93 19.82 0.75
CA PHE A 48 -9.67 20.01 1.45
C PHE A 48 -8.56 20.51 0.51
N SER A 49 -7.68 21.31 1.10
CA SER A 49 -6.47 21.84 0.48
C SER A 49 -5.37 21.87 1.52
N ASN A 50 -4.12 21.79 1.08
CA ASN A 50 -2.99 21.90 1.98
C ASN A 50 -2.72 23.37 2.37
N SER A 51 -1.82 23.58 3.34
CA SER A 51 -1.43 24.92 3.80
C SER A 51 -0.79 25.80 2.72
N LYS A 52 -0.34 25.21 1.60
CA LYS A 52 0.26 25.90 0.45
C LYS A 52 -0.76 26.26 -0.63
N GLY A 53 -2.05 26.04 -0.40
CA GLY A 53 -3.11 26.34 -1.37
C GLY A 53 -3.14 25.37 -2.57
N ARG A 54 -2.63 24.15 -2.40
CA ARG A 54 -2.71 23.09 -3.42
C ARG A 54 -3.74 22.05 -3.03
N CYS A 55 -4.42 21.50 -4.03
CA CYS A 55 -5.46 20.49 -3.84
C CYS A 55 -5.48 19.50 -5.02
N PHE A 56 -6.31 18.47 -4.85
CA PHE A 56 -6.71 17.55 -5.90
C PHE A 56 -8.21 17.62 -6.08
N THR A 57 -8.71 17.46 -7.31
CA THR A 57 -10.09 17.02 -7.50
C THR A 57 -10.18 15.52 -7.19
N ALA A 58 -11.37 15.05 -6.84
CA ALA A 58 -11.61 13.65 -6.54
C ALA A 58 -11.38 12.75 -7.76
N ALA A 59 -11.66 13.26 -8.96
CA ALA A 59 -11.39 12.56 -10.20
C ALA A 59 -9.89 12.39 -10.43
N THR A 60 -9.11 13.48 -10.31
CA THR A 60 -7.66 13.44 -10.45
C THR A 60 -7.02 12.53 -9.40
N LEU A 61 -7.47 12.60 -8.14
CA LEU A 61 -6.97 11.74 -7.08
C LEU A 61 -7.22 10.25 -7.38
N ALA A 62 -8.43 9.90 -7.83
CA ALA A 62 -8.77 8.52 -8.21
C ALA A 62 -7.95 8.01 -9.39
N ASN A 63 -7.71 8.84 -10.41
CA ASN A 63 -6.86 8.49 -11.56
C ASN A 63 -5.39 8.30 -11.15
N SER A 64 -4.93 9.08 -10.16
CA SER A 64 -3.52 9.11 -9.75
C SER A 64 -3.16 8.03 -8.74
N ALA A 65 -4.13 7.51 -7.99
CA ALA A 65 -3.88 6.58 -6.89
C ALA A 65 -2.95 5.39 -7.24
N PRO A 66 -3.11 4.71 -8.39
CA PRO A 66 -2.23 3.59 -8.75
C PRO A 66 -0.74 3.97 -8.87
N THR A 67 -0.43 5.24 -9.16
CA THR A 67 0.95 5.69 -9.36
C THR A 67 1.76 5.70 -8.06
N ALA A 68 1.12 5.73 -6.89
CA ALA A 68 1.85 5.77 -5.60
C ALA A 68 2.44 4.41 -5.20
N VAL A 69 1.97 3.30 -5.79
CA VAL A 69 2.39 1.94 -5.40
C VAL A 69 3.86 1.72 -5.74
N LEU A 70 4.61 1.09 -4.83
CA LEU A 70 6.05 0.83 -4.89
C LEU A 70 6.97 2.06 -4.78
N HIS A 71 6.43 3.26 -4.64
CA HIS A 71 7.27 4.43 -4.36
C HIS A 71 7.83 4.37 -2.93
N GLY A 72 9.08 4.83 -2.80
CA GLY A 72 9.76 4.91 -1.52
C GLY A 72 9.10 5.92 -0.59
N PHE A 73 9.23 5.72 0.70
CA PHE A 73 8.92 6.77 1.67
C PHE A 73 10.02 6.91 2.71
N ASN A 74 10.10 8.10 3.29
CA ASN A 74 11.14 8.51 4.23
C ASN A 74 10.52 9.15 5.49
N PHE A 75 11.38 9.56 6.42
CA PHE A 75 11.00 10.47 7.49
C PHE A 75 11.27 11.93 7.08
N ASN A 76 10.28 12.80 7.32
CA ASN A 76 10.36 14.25 7.14
C ASN A 76 10.83 14.73 5.77
N HIS A 77 10.65 13.96 4.69
CA HIS A 77 11.16 14.31 3.36
C HIS A 77 12.66 14.60 3.35
N MET A 78 13.43 13.95 4.24
CA MET A 78 14.88 14.09 4.25
C MET A 78 15.49 13.30 3.08
N LEU A 79 15.46 13.92 1.91
CA LEU A 79 16.18 13.50 0.72
C LEU A 79 17.34 14.45 0.45
N GLU A 80 18.44 13.96 -0.10
CA GLU A 80 19.57 14.78 -0.56
C GLU A 80 19.12 15.83 -1.57
N PHE A 81 18.09 15.53 -2.36
CA PHE A 81 17.43 16.49 -3.25
C PHE A 81 16.87 17.72 -2.51
N TYR A 82 16.50 17.56 -1.24
CA TYR A 82 16.06 18.63 -0.34
C TYR A 82 17.18 19.08 0.63
N GLU A 83 18.44 18.94 0.21
CA GLU A 83 19.64 19.34 0.97
C GLU A 83 19.88 18.56 2.26
N ALA A 84 19.22 17.41 2.45
CA ALA A 84 19.55 16.52 3.55
C ALA A 84 20.95 15.92 3.35
N SER A 85 21.66 15.64 4.45
CA SER A 85 23.00 15.05 4.35
C SER A 85 23.03 13.62 3.80
N ARG A 86 21.88 12.90 3.87
CA ARG A 86 21.67 11.53 3.36
C ARG A 86 20.18 11.26 3.18
N ASP A 87 19.83 10.47 2.17
CA ASP A 87 18.49 9.88 2.02
C ASP A 87 18.20 8.89 3.16
N GLN A 88 17.09 9.06 3.86
CA GLN A 88 16.64 8.12 4.89
C GLN A 88 15.34 7.42 4.48
N TYR A 89 15.42 6.57 3.47
CA TYR A 89 14.31 5.68 3.12
C TYR A 89 14.04 4.68 4.24
N CYS A 90 12.78 4.62 4.68
CA CYS A 90 12.32 3.72 5.73
C CYS A 90 11.33 2.66 5.24
N GLY A 91 11.01 2.66 3.94
CA GLY A 91 10.25 1.60 3.30
C GLY A 91 9.65 2.02 1.96
N ALA A 92 8.52 1.41 1.60
CA ALA A 92 7.77 1.73 0.39
C ALA A 92 6.24 1.68 0.61
N ILE A 93 5.49 2.29 -0.29
CA ILE A 93 4.03 2.17 -0.35
C ILE A 93 3.68 0.81 -0.98
N ALA A 94 3.17 -0.12 -0.18
CA ALA A 94 2.90 -1.49 -0.61
C ALA A 94 1.54 -1.65 -1.31
N ALA A 95 0.57 -0.82 -0.97
CA ALA A 95 -0.77 -0.81 -1.56
C ALA A 95 -1.46 0.53 -1.35
N VAL A 96 -2.49 0.77 -2.17
CA VAL A 96 -3.34 1.96 -2.11
C VAL A 96 -4.82 1.56 -2.16
N GLU A 97 -5.66 2.35 -1.52
CA GLU A 97 -7.11 2.31 -1.67
C GLU A 97 -7.61 3.72 -1.96
N CYS A 98 -8.39 3.88 -3.01
CA CYS A 98 -9.12 5.09 -3.31
C CYS A 98 -10.51 4.68 -3.79
N ALA A 99 -11.53 5.50 -3.51
CA ALA A 99 -12.83 5.31 -4.10
C ALA A 99 -12.72 5.29 -5.63
N ALA A 100 -13.52 4.45 -6.29
CA ALA A 100 -13.61 4.46 -7.75
C ALA A 100 -13.97 5.88 -8.22
N LYS A 101 -13.47 6.30 -9.39
CA LYS A 101 -13.61 7.68 -9.89
C LYS A 101 -15.04 8.22 -9.80
N ALA A 102 -16.04 7.42 -10.19
CA ALA A 102 -17.44 7.83 -10.13
C ALA A 102 -17.92 8.13 -8.70
N ASP A 103 -17.56 7.27 -7.74
CA ASP A 103 -17.90 7.43 -6.33
C ASP A 103 -17.13 8.58 -5.70
N ALA A 104 -15.86 8.75 -6.06
CA ALA A 104 -15.02 9.86 -5.60
C ALA A 104 -15.61 11.21 -6.04
N ILE A 105 -16.03 11.33 -7.31
CA ILE A 105 -16.71 12.53 -7.82
C ILE A 105 -18.05 12.75 -7.10
N ALA A 106 -18.79 11.68 -6.79
CA ALA A 106 -20.04 11.79 -6.06
C ALA A 106 -19.85 12.31 -4.63
N LEU A 107 -18.77 11.90 -3.95
CA LEU A 107 -18.39 12.44 -2.64
C LEU A 107 -18.11 13.94 -2.71
N GLU A 108 -17.28 14.37 -3.68
CA GLU A 108 -16.92 15.79 -3.84
C GLU A 108 -18.17 16.66 -4.10
N LYS A 109 -19.07 16.22 -4.99
CA LYS A 109 -20.35 16.90 -5.25
C LYS A 109 -21.25 16.99 -4.02
N ALA A 110 -21.13 16.05 -3.09
CA ALA A 110 -21.83 16.07 -1.81
C ALA A 110 -21.12 16.93 -0.75
N GLY A 111 -20.06 17.67 -1.12
CA GLY A 111 -19.26 18.48 -0.21
C GLY A 111 -18.36 17.65 0.71
N LYS A 112 -18.10 16.39 0.36
CA LYS A 112 -17.24 15.47 1.12
C LYS A 112 -15.95 15.22 0.35
N SER A 113 -14.84 15.12 1.07
CA SER A 113 -13.57 14.76 0.46
C SER A 113 -13.50 13.25 0.18
N ALA A 114 -12.90 12.88 -0.96
CA ALA A 114 -12.39 11.54 -1.20
C ALA A 114 -10.98 11.44 -0.62
N ALA A 115 -10.78 10.50 0.30
CA ALA A 115 -9.45 10.20 0.85
C ALA A 115 -8.78 9.10 0.03
N MET A 116 -7.49 9.28 -0.27
CA MET A 116 -6.63 8.19 -0.71
C MET A 116 -5.93 7.60 0.50
N ARG A 117 -6.12 6.30 0.73
CA ARG A 117 -5.46 5.55 1.80
C ARG A 117 -4.28 4.78 1.23
N VAL A 118 -3.24 4.63 2.05
CA VAL A 118 -2.03 3.89 1.69
C VAL A 118 -1.66 2.91 2.79
N LEU A 119 -0.98 1.84 2.38
CA LEU A 119 -0.30 0.92 3.26
C LEU A 119 1.21 1.08 3.10
N PHE A 120 1.87 1.68 4.08
CA PHE A 120 3.33 1.70 4.13
C PHE A 120 3.86 0.37 4.64
N ALA A 121 4.81 -0.23 3.92
CA ALA A 121 5.63 -1.33 4.39
C ALA A 121 6.97 -0.76 4.89
N MET A 122 7.14 -0.71 6.20
CA MET A 122 8.31 -0.12 6.85
C MET A 122 9.38 -1.17 7.15
N TRP A 123 10.63 -0.90 6.77
CA TRP A 123 11.77 -1.72 7.16
C TRP A 123 12.15 -1.42 8.61
N ARG A 124 11.85 -2.35 9.52
CA ARG A 124 12.09 -2.16 10.96
C ARG A 124 13.54 -1.89 11.34
N LYS A 125 14.48 -2.34 10.51
CA LYS A 125 15.92 -2.14 10.73
C LYS A 125 16.45 -0.81 10.18
N ALA A 126 15.65 -0.06 9.43
CA ALA A 126 16.05 1.28 9.02
C ALA A 126 16.13 2.19 10.25
N ALA A 127 17.11 3.10 10.25
CA ALA A 127 17.33 4.01 11.37
C ALA A 127 16.05 4.81 11.69
N GLY A 128 15.74 5.00 12.97
CA GLY A 128 14.57 5.78 13.42
C GLY A 128 13.23 5.05 13.33
N VAL A 129 13.12 3.91 12.63
CA VAL A 129 11.83 3.26 12.38
C VAL A 129 11.21 2.69 13.65
N GLU A 130 11.99 2.02 14.49
CA GLU A 130 11.43 1.43 15.71
C GLU A 130 10.99 2.51 16.70
N GLU A 131 11.77 3.58 16.89
CA GLU A 131 11.36 4.69 17.75
C GLU A 131 10.09 5.35 17.19
N ALA A 132 10.01 5.61 15.88
CA ALA A 132 8.82 6.20 15.27
C ALA A 132 7.58 5.31 15.45
N LEU A 133 7.70 3.99 15.25
CA LEU A 133 6.58 3.05 15.45
C LEU A 133 6.10 3.03 16.90
N GLU A 134 7.01 3.09 17.87
CA GLU A 134 6.69 3.18 19.30
C GLU A 134 6.01 4.51 19.64
N GLU A 135 6.51 5.63 19.09
CA GLU A 135 5.89 6.95 19.24
C GLU A 135 4.46 6.97 18.68
N ILE A 136 4.26 6.52 17.44
CA ILE A 136 2.94 6.45 16.79
C ILE A 136 1.98 5.60 17.63
N ALA A 137 2.42 4.43 18.10
CA ALA A 137 1.60 3.57 18.96
C ALA A 137 1.23 4.27 20.27
N SER A 138 2.16 5.01 20.87
CA SER A 138 1.91 5.76 22.12
C SER A 138 0.94 6.94 21.95
N GLU A 139 0.83 7.50 20.74
CA GLU A 139 -0.06 8.62 20.41
C GLU A 139 -1.50 8.19 20.15
N SER A 140 -1.70 6.95 19.66
CA SER A 140 -3.01 6.40 19.27
C SER A 140 -4.06 6.33 20.39
N GLY A 141 -3.65 6.53 21.66
CA GLY A 141 -4.54 6.56 22.82
C GLY A 141 -4.73 7.94 23.46
N LYS A 142 -4.10 9.01 22.94
CA LYS A 142 -4.17 10.35 23.51
C LYS A 142 -5.24 11.19 22.80
N THR A 143 -6.20 11.71 23.56
CA THR A 143 -7.22 12.67 23.08
C THR A 143 -6.56 13.98 22.63
N ALA A 144 -7.25 14.77 21.82
CA ALA A 144 -6.75 16.06 21.32
C ALA A 144 -6.41 17.07 22.45
N SER A 145 -6.97 16.89 23.65
CA SER A 145 -6.71 17.73 24.83
C SER A 145 -5.33 17.49 25.47
N ASP A 146 -4.69 16.35 25.20
CA ASP A 146 -3.52 15.89 25.96
C ASP A 146 -2.19 16.08 25.18
N ALA A 147 -2.24 16.61 23.95
CA ALA A 147 -1.11 16.59 23.03
C ALA A 147 -0.46 17.98 22.87
N ALA A 148 0.51 18.30 23.74
CA ALA A 148 1.48 19.37 23.46
C ALA A 148 2.50 18.96 22.38
N ALA A 149 2.65 17.67 22.11
CA ALA A 149 3.58 17.15 21.12
C ALA A 149 2.88 16.95 19.75
N PRO A 150 3.49 17.39 18.64
CA PRO A 150 2.94 17.18 17.30
C PRO A 150 2.95 15.69 16.96
N LYS A 151 1.79 15.20 16.50
CA LYS A 151 1.55 13.79 16.17
C LYS A 151 2.14 13.43 14.82
N TRP A 152 2.57 12.19 14.67
CA TRP A 152 2.98 11.66 13.37
C TRP A 152 1.79 11.63 12.40
N LYS A 153 2.06 12.09 11.18
CA LYS A 153 1.13 12.12 10.05
C LYS A 153 1.86 11.71 8.78
N THR A 154 1.12 11.65 7.69
CA THR A 154 1.64 11.36 6.36
C THR A 154 1.80 12.65 5.57
N SER A 155 2.70 12.60 4.61
CA SER A 155 2.89 13.62 3.60
C SER A 155 3.26 12.92 2.29
N MET A 156 3.08 13.61 1.18
CA MET A 156 3.18 13.04 -0.16
C MET A 156 4.07 13.90 -1.05
N GLU A 157 4.76 13.23 -1.96
CA GLU A 157 5.49 13.84 -3.06
C GLU A 157 4.77 13.44 -4.35
N CYS A 158 4.55 14.41 -5.23
CA CYS A 158 4.04 14.16 -6.56
C CYS A 158 4.63 15.11 -7.58
N GLU A 159 4.64 14.67 -8.83
CA GLU A 159 4.96 15.45 -10.00
C GLU A 159 3.70 15.66 -10.81
N TRP A 160 3.52 16.88 -11.31
CA TRP A 160 2.43 17.20 -12.21
C TRP A 160 2.88 18.23 -13.25
N PRO A 161 2.46 18.07 -14.52
CA PRO A 161 2.68 19.08 -15.53
C PRO A 161 1.77 20.29 -15.23
N MET A 162 2.38 21.46 -15.01
CA MET A 162 1.65 22.69 -14.70
C MET A 162 0.60 23.04 -15.77
N ILE A 163 0.87 22.72 -17.04
CA ILE A 163 -0.04 22.99 -18.16
C ILE A 163 -1.36 22.21 -18.07
N GLU A 164 -1.38 21.08 -17.35
CA GLU A 164 -2.59 20.27 -17.14
C GLU A 164 -3.34 20.65 -15.85
N SER A 165 -2.77 21.54 -15.03
CA SER A 165 -3.40 22.01 -13.81
C SER A 165 -4.58 22.95 -14.07
N ALA A 166 -5.38 23.16 -13.04
CA ALA A 166 -6.44 24.16 -13.02
C ALA A 166 -6.35 25.02 -11.75
N LEU A 167 -6.85 26.25 -11.83
CA LEU A 167 -7.02 27.15 -10.70
C LEU A 167 -8.48 27.10 -10.24
N TYR A 168 -8.70 26.96 -8.95
CA TYR A 168 -10.02 26.87 -8.34
C TYR A 168 -10.24 28.03 -7.36
N ASP A 169 -11.30 28.80 -7.57
CA ASP A 169 -11.62 30.00 -6.77
C ASP A 169 -12.63 29.72 -5.63
N GLY A 170 -12.93 28.45 -5.37
CA GLY A 170 -13.97 28.02 -4.44
C GLY A 170 -15.33 27.74 -5.10
N THR A 171 -15.50 28.10 -6.38
CA THR A 171 -16.74 27.84 -7.14
C THR A 171 -16.45 27.28 -8.54
N ASN A 172 -15.49 27.85 -9.26
CA ASN A 172 -15.20 27.56 -10.64
C ASN A 172 -13.74 27.10 -10.81
N PHE A 173 -13.54 26.23 -11.79
CA PHE A 173 -12.22 25.87 -12.28
C PHE A 173 -11.89 26.68 -13.54
N THR A 174 -10.67 27.21 -13.59
CA THR A 174 -10.07 27.81 -14.79
C THR A 174 -8.85 26.98 -15.16
N SER A 175 -8.79 26.44 -16.38
CA SER A 175 -7.62 25.67 -16.82
C SER A 175 -6.36 26.55 -16.80
N TRP A 176 -5.17 25.96 -16.64
CA TRP A 176 -3.92 26.73 -16.67
C TRP A 176 -3.70 27.49 -17.99
N ALA A 177 -4.14 26.90 -19.10
CA ALA A 177 -4.07 27.51 -20.42
C ALA A 177 -4.97 28.75 -20.54
N ASP A 178 -6.17 28.68 -19.96
CA ASP A 178 -7.17 29.76 -20.00
C ASP A 178 -6.97 30.80 -18.87
N ALA A 179 -6.15 30.48 -17.88
CA ALA A 179 -5.86 31.39 -16.77
C ALA A 179 -5.12 32.64 -17.26
N SER A 180 -5.61 33.81 -16.81
CA SER A 180 -4.93 35.09 -17.04
C SER A 180 -3.51 35.09 -16.47
N GLU A 181 -2.64 35.94 -17.01
CA GLU A 181 -1.27 36.09 -16.49
C GLU A 181 -1.25 36.48 -15.01
N GLU A 182 -2.16 37.37 -14.59
CA GLU A 182 -2.30 37.76 -13.18
C GLU A 182 -2.67 36.58 -12.28
N MET A 183 -3.58 35.69 -12.72
CA MET A 183 -3.95 34.48 -11.96
C MET A 183 -2.78 33.50 -11.88
N ARG A 184 -2.04 33.30 -12.97
CA ARG A 184 -0.86 32.42 -12.98
C ARG A 184 0.24 32.96 -12.07
N ALA A 185 0.40 34.28 -12.00
CA ALA A 185 1.38 34.93 -11.12
C ALA A 185 1.07 34.74 -9.62
N CYS A 186 -0.18 34.38 -9.25
CA CYS A 186 -0.51 34.00 -7.87
C CYS A 186 0.07 32.63 -7.46
N VAL A 187 0.48 31.79 -8.42
CA VAL A 187 1.08 30.48 -8.12
C VAL A 187 2.60 30.60 -8.04
N THR A 188 3.13 30.37 -6.85
CA THR A 188 4.58 30.38 -6.58
C THR A 188 5.07 28.96 -6.24
N PRO A 189 6.40 28.72 -6.18
CA PRO A 189 6.95 27.44 -5.76
C PRO A 189 6.51 27.00 -4.36
N ASP A 190 6.25 27.95 -3.46
CA ASP A 190 5.98 27.66 -2.05
C ASP A 190 4.50 27.74 -1.66
N GLU A 191 3.72 28.56 -2.36
CA GLU A 191 2.31 28.82 -2.03
C GLU A 191 1.49 29.29 -3.24
N VAL A 192 0.16 29.19 -3.12
CA VAL A 192 -0.82 29.84 -4.00
C VAL A 192 -1.42 31.03 -3.25
N LYS A 193 -1.21 32.24 -3.78
CA LYS A 193 -1.68 33.50 -3.21
C LYS A 193 -3.12 33.79 -3.62
N ASP A 194 -3.79 34.64 -2.85
CA ASP A 194 -5.10 35.15 -3.20
C ASP A 194 -5.06 35.94 -4.51
N PHE A 195 -6.11 35.82 -5.31
CA PHE A 195 -6.31 36.57 -6.55
C PHE A 195 -7.44 37.58 -6.35
N LYS A 196 -7.11 38.87 -6.36
CA LYS A 196 -8.08 39.98 -6.19
C LYS A 196 -8.94 39.84 -4.91
N GLY A 197 -8.35 39.33 -3.83
CA GLY A 197 -9.02 39.11 -2.55
C GLY A 197 -9.81 37.80 -2.46
N THR A 198 -9.84 36.99 -3.52
CA THR A 198 -10.43 35.65 -3.52
C THR A 198 -9.35 34.59 -3.31
N LYS A 199 -9.59 33.66 -2.38
CA LYS A 199 -8.69 32.54 -2.16
C LYS A 199 -8.64 31.67 -3.41
N LEU A 200 -7.43 31.48 -3.94
CA LEU A 200 -7.19 30.65 -5.10
C LEU A 200 -6.50 29.35 -4.67
N LEU A 201 -6.88 28.24 -5.28
CA LEU A 201 -6.25 26.94 -5.10
C LEU A 201 -5.70 26.44 -6.42
N LEU A 202 -4.55 25.76 -6.38
CA LEU A 202 -4.02 25.03 -7.53
C LEU A 202 -4.48 23.56 -7.45
N ALA A 203 -5.39 23.17 -8.34
CA ALA A 203 -5.77 21.78 -8.58
C ALA A 203 -4.69 21.10 -9.43
N MET A 204 -3.81 20.36 -8.77
CA MET A 204 -2.71 19.63 -9.41
C MET A 204 -3.29 18.51 -10.28
N GLY A 205 -2.82 18.37 -11.52
CA GLY A 205 -3.41 17.46 -12.52
C GLY A 205 -4.80 17.89 -13.05
N GLY A 206 -5.28 19.08 -12.70
CA GLY A 206 -6.50 19.66 -13.26
C GLY A 206 -7.78 19.03 -12.72
N MET A 207 -8.85 19.15 -13.50
CA MET A 207 -10.19 18.69 -13.09
C MET A 207 -10.37 17.19 -13.16
N ASP A 208 -9.79 16.54 -14.17
CA ASP A 208 -9.95 15.11 -14.46
C ASP A 208 -8.67 14.44 -15.00
N GLY A 209 -7.52 15.09 -14.82
CA GLY A 209 -6.24 14.56 -15.28
C GLY A 209 -5.65 13.57 -14.29
N MET A 210 -4.33 13.56 -14.19
CA MET A 210 -3.60 12.76 -13.21
C MET A 210 -2.34 13.47 -12.74
N VAL A 211 -1.81 13.03 -11.61
CA VAL A 211 -0.46 13.33 -11.13
C VAL A 211 0.30 12.01 -10.97
N ASN A 212 1.62 12.10 -10.96
CA ASN A 212 2.49 10.97 -10.63
C ASN A 212 2.95 11.12 -9.19
N PHE A 213 2.47 10.28 -8.29
CA PHE A 213 3.03 10.21 -6.94
C PHE A 213 4.44 9.65 -7.01
N THR A 214 5.41 10.37 -6.47
CA THR A 214 6.82 10.01 -6.56
C THR A 214 7.38 9.50 -5.23
N GLY A 215 6.66 9.73 -4.14
CA GLY A 215 7.09 9.33 -2.81
C GLY A 215 6.08 9.63 -1.72
N GLY A 216 6.34 9.08 -0.54
CA GLY A 216 5.64 9.44 0.68
C GLY A 216 6.61 9.89 1.77
N GLY A 217 6.06 10.48 2.82
CA GLY A 217 6.80 10.82 4.02
C GLY A 217 5.95 10.56 5.26
N LEU A 218 6.59 10.12 6.34
CA LEU A 218 6.02 10.28 7.68
C LEU A 218 6.62 11.55 8.29
N THR A 219 5.79 12.43 8.79
CA THR A 219 6.21 13.73 9.34
C THR A 219 5.29 14.18 10.46
N LYS A 220 5.84 14.95 11.39
CA LYS A 220 5.06 15.63 12.44
C LYS A 220 4.42 16.94 11.96
N TYR A 221 4.79 17.40 10.78
CA TYR A 221 4.38 18.70 10.22
C TYR A 221 3.99 18.58 8.73
N PRO A 222 2.92 17.83 8.40
CA PRO A 222 2.52 17.69 7.00
C PRO A 222 1.90 18.98 6.47
N ALA A 223 2.01 19.18 5.15
CA ALA A 223 1.30 20.26 4.48
C ALA A 223 -0.21 20.00 4.43
N ASP A 224 -0.62 18.74 4.23
CA ASP A 224 -2.01 18.32 4.38
C ASP A 224 -2.28 17.96 5.84
N THR A 225 -3.09 18.79 6.52
CA THR A 225 -3.37 18.57 7.93
C THR A 225 -4.43 17.49 8.18
N ASN A 226 -5.15 17.05 7.14
CA ASN A 226 -6.20 16.03 7.24
C ASN A 226 -5.61 14.62 7.09
N ALA A 227 -4.46 14.49 6.45
CA ALA A 227 -3.65 13.28 6.42
C ALA A 227 -3.34 12.77 7.84
N GLY A 228 -3.35 11.45 8.02
CA GLY A 228 -3.25 10.84 9.35
C GLY A 228 -3.01 9.35 9.33
N ILE A 229 -2.40 8.85 10.42
CA ILE A 229 -2.16 7.43 10.62
C ILE A 229 -3.38 6.79 11.28
N GLU A 230 -3.88 5.71 10.70
CA GLU A 230 -5.06 5.00 11.18
C GLU A 230 -4.70 3.77 12.03
N GLN A 231 -3.72 3.00 11.55
CA GLN A 231 -3.37 1.72 12.17
C GLN A 231 -1.88 1.40 11.98
N VAL A 232 -1.29 0.82 13.02
CA VAL A 232 0.04 0.19 12.96
C VAL A 232 -0.08 -1.30 13.22
N ALA A 233 0.56 -2.10 12.37
CA ALA A 233 0.70 -3.54 12.51
C ALA A 233 2.19 -3.89 12.51
N ALA A 234 2.73 -4.26 13.67
CA ALA A 234 4.13 -4.66 13.84
C ALA A 234 4.21 -5.93 14.69
N SER A 235 5.26 -6.74 14.47
CA SER A 235 5.52 -7.91 15.34
C SER A 235 6.15 -7.46 16.65
N ASP A 236 5.83 -8.16 17.74
CA ASP A 236 6.43 -7.88 19.03
C ASP A 236 7.96 -7.92 18.96
N LYS A 237 8.61 -6.96 19.62
CA LYS A 237 9.99 -7.16 20.02
C LYS A 237 9.95 -8.35 20.97
N ARG A 238 10.43 -9.53 20.54
CA ARG A 238 10.84 -10.53 21.54
C ARG A 238 11.88 -9.81 22.39
N LYS A 239 11.55 -9.50 23.64
CA LYS A 239 12.57 -9.50 24.68
C LYS A 239 13.16 -10.90 24.57
N ILE A 240 14.34 -11.01 23.95
CA ILE A 240 15.17 -12.19 24.17
C ILE A 240 15.48 -12.08 25.66
N VAL A 241 14.69 -12.75 26.48
CA VAL A 241 15.12 -13.10 27.82
C VAL A 241 16.23 -14.11 27.55
N VAL A 242 17.46 -13.60 27.42
CA VAL A 242 18.64 -14.44 27.59
C VAL A 242 18.63 -14.76 29.08
N ALA A 243 17.85 -15.79 29.45
CA ALA A 243 18.08 -16.47 30.70
C ALA A 243 19.43 -17.17 30.52
N PHE A 244 20.52 -16.47 30.85
CA PHE A 244 21.72 -17.16 31.26
C PHE A 244 21.35 -17.89 32.55
N GLY A 245 20.93 -19.15 32.39
CA GLY A 245 20.83 -20.08 33.50
C GLY A 245 22.24 -20.38 33.99
N TRP A 246 22.75 -19.53 34.89
CA TRP A 246 23.81 -19.88 35.82
C TRP A 246 23.36 -19.49 37.23
N PRO A 247 23.08 -20.46 38.12
CA PRO A 247 22.47 -20.17 39.42
C PRO A 247 23.34 -19.43 40.44
N GLU A 248 24.62 -19.14 40.18
CA GLU A 248 25.55 -18.78 41.28
C GLU A 248 26.36 -17.49 41.12
N TYR A 249 26.16 -16.68 40.07
CA TYR A 249 26.97 -15.45 39.87
C TYR A 249 26.32 -14.13 40.31
N SER A 250 25.16 -14.16 40.97
CA SER A 250 24.46 -12.93 41.41
C SER A 250 24.93 -12.39 42.78
N GLN A 251 25.76 -13.12 43.52
CA GLN A 251 26.35 -12.63 44.77
C GLN A 251 27.78 -12.07 44.63
N ALA A 252 28.44 -12.23 43.47
CA ALA A 252 29.82 -11.76 43.28
C ALA A 252 29.95 -10.38 42.60
N VAL A 253 28.88 -9.84 42.01
CA VAL A 253 28.93 -8.51 41.32
C VAL A 253 28.52 -7.35 42.24
N ALA A 254 28.01 -7.65 43.44
CA ALA A 254 27.64 -6.64 44.43
C ALA A 254 28.80 -6.22 45.36
N SER A 255 29.96 -6.87 45.28
CA SER A 255 31.17 -6.53 46.07
C SER A 255 32.42 -6.24 45.25
N ALA A 256 32.35 -6.21 43.91
CA ALA A 256 33.42 -5.75 43.04
C ALA A 256 33.16 -4.30 42.57
N LYS A 257 33.11 -3.40 43.55
CA LYS A 257 33.53 -2.01 43.34
C LYS A 257 34.89 -1.90 44.02
N ASP A 258 35.84 -1.38 43.26
CA ASP A 258 37.25 -1.13 43.59
C ASP A 258 38.21 -2.19 43.03
N ASP A 259 39.28 -1.68 42.44
CA ASP A 259 40.44 -2.32 41.77
C ASP A 259 40.22 -2.70 40.29
N VAL A 260 40.46 -1.78 39.35
CA VAL A 260 41.80 -1.41 38.80
C VAL A 260 42.54 -2.64 38.27
N TRP A 261 42.57 -2.70 36.94
CA TRP A 261 43.38 -3.60 36.16
C TRP A 261 44.84 -3.17 36.25
N ASP A 262 45.72 -3.98 36.83
CA ASP A 262 47.17 -3.98 36.60
C ASP A 262 47.81 -5.28 37.13
N GLY A 263 48.73 -5.86 36.34
CA GLY A 263 49.87 -6.63 36.87
C GLY A 263 49.78 -8.17 36.90
N GLU A 264 50.41 -8.80 35.90
CA GLU A 264 51.52 -9.78 35.99
C GLU A 264 51.53 -11.00 36.94
N GLU A 265 52.07 -12.09 36.37
CA GLU A 265 52.86 -13.21 36.95
C GLU A 265 52.19 -14.22 37.90
N GLU A 266 52.10 -15.51 37.53
CA GLU A 266 53.09 -16.61 37.60
C GLU A 266 53.15 -17.36 38.95
N HIS A 267 53.18 -18.71 38.83
CA HIS A 267 53.70 -19.73 39.78
C HIS A 267 52.84 -20.36 40.91
N LYS A 268 52.55 -21.66 40.68
CA LYS A 268 52.92 -22.89 41.43
C LYS A 268 52.49 -23.14 42.89
N HIS A 269 52.33 -24.46 43.12
CA HIS A 269 52.24 -25.27 44.35
C HIS A 269 50.85 -25.41 44.96
N ASP A 270 50.18 -26.57 44.94
CA ASP A 270 50.49 -27.93 45.45
C ASP A 270 50.19 -28.08 46.96
N ILE A 271 49.67 -29.25 47.34
CA ILE A 271 49.59 -29.85 48.71
C ILE A 271 48.25 -29.74 49.51
N GLN A 272 47.58 -30.93 49.57
CA GLN A 272 47.02 -31.67 50.74
C GLN A 272 45.95 -31.00 51.64
N SER A 273 45.08 -31.69 52.39
CA SER A 273 44.61 -33.08 52.54
C SER A 273 43.53 -33.07 53.64
N GLY A 274 42.75 -34.15 53.75
CA GLY A 274 41.85 -34.45 54.89
C GLY A 274 40.39 -34.56 54.44
N GLY A 275 39.73 -35.73 54.44
CA GLY A 275 39.56 -36.68 55.55
C GLY A 275 38.43 -36.15 56.45
N ALA A 276 37.28 -36.79 56.71
CA ALA A 276 36.90 -38.19 56.63
C ALA A 276 35.35 -38.34 56.65
N ARG A 277 34.88 -39.51 56.17
CA ARG A 277 33.77 -40.40 56.63
C ARG A 277 32.57 -39.76 57.37
N SER A 278 31.31 -40.09 57.04
CA SER A 278 30.73 -41.43 57.26
C SER A 278 29.26 -41.54 56.82
N ALA A 279 28.96 -42.68 56.18
CA ALA A 279 27.74 -43.50 56.17
C ALA A 279 26.33 -42.89 56.01
N THR A 280 25.63 -43.35 54.96
CA THR A 280 24.30 -43.98 55.14
C THR A 280 23.95 -44.97 54.02
N ALA A 281 23.72 -46.21 54.47
CA ALA A 281 22.93 -47.32 53.96
C ALA A 281 22.33 -47.27 52.53
N ALA A 282 22.77 -48.23 51.72
CA ALA A 282 22.04 -48.74 50.57
C ALA A 282 20.78 -49.50 51.01
N VAL A 283 19.61 -49.08 50.51
CA VAL A 283 18.38 -49.88 50.54
C VAL A 283 18.03 -50.24 49.09
N ALA A 284 18.03 -51.54 48.83
CA ALA A 284 17.68 -52.12 47.55
C ALA A 284 16.21 -51.83 47.20
N ALA A 285 15.99 -51.24 46.04
CA ALA A 285 14.66 -51.15 45.45
C ALA A 285 14.29 -52.50 44.81
N PRO A 286 13.07 -53.03 45.05
CA PRO A 286 12.62 -54.26 44.43
C PRO A 286 12.34 -54.04 42.93
N VAL A 287 12.86 -54.96 42.12
CA VAL A 287 12.48 -55.13 40.71
C VAL A 287 11.00 -55.54 40.69
N VAL A 288 10.12 -54.60 40.37
CA VAL A 288 8.70 -54.88 40.13
C VAL A 288 8.54 -55.41 38.71
N SER A 289 8.03 -56.63 38.62
CA SER A 289 7.71 -57.31 37.37
C SER A 289 6.71 -56.50 36.54
N SER A 290 6.99 -56.35 35.25
CA SER A 290 6.12 -55.77 34.25
C SER A 290 4.89 -56.65 34.02
N THR A 291 3.85 -56.48 34.84
CA THR A 291 2.49 -56.92 34.52
C THR A 291 1.82 -55.86 33.65
N GLU A 292 1.15 -56.32 32.60
CA GLU A 292 0.46 -55.58 31.56
C GLU A 292 -0.26 -54.33 32.08
N ARG A 293 0.31 -53.14 31.83
CA ARG A 293 -0.45 -51.89 31.94
C ARG A 293 -1.45 -51.90 30.78
N LYS A 294 -2.73 -52.10 31.10
CA LYS A 294 -3.80 -51.63 30.22
C LYS A 294 -3.53 -50.15 29.96
N GLU A 295 -3.47 -49.74 28.70
CA GLU A 295 -3.35 -48.34 28.32
C GLU A 295 -4.54 -47.58 28.90
N GLU A 296 -4.37 -47.01 30.09
CA GLU A 296 -5.32 -46.05 30.63
C GLU A 296 -5.25 -44.82 29.73
N GLY A 297 -6.32 -44.59 28.99
CA GLY A 297 -6.44 -43.42 28.12
C GLY A 297 -6.20 -42.12 28.88
N PRO A 298 -5.89 -41.02 28.18
CA PRO A 298 -5.57 -39.75 28.81
C PRO A 298 -6.69 -39.32 29.78
N MET A 299 -6.28 -38.97 31.00
CA MET A 299 -7.19 -38.53 32.06
C MET A 299 -7.91 -37.25 31.62
N LYS A 300 -9.25 -37.22 31.77
CA LYS A 300 -10.05 -36.04 31.42
C LYS A 300 -9.68 -34.87 32.32
N ILE A 301 -9.66 -33.65 31.78
CA ILE A 301 -9.37 -32.41 32.54
C ILE A 301 -10.28 -32.29 33.77
N SER A 302 -11.57 -32.66 33.66
CA SER A 302 -12.51 -32.68 34.77
C SER A 302 -12.09 -33.61 35.91
N GLU A 303 -11.43 -34.72 35.59
CA GLU A 303 -10.94 -35.70 36.55
C GLU A 303 -9.64 -35.22 37.22
N ILE A 304 -8.77 -34.54 36.46
CA ILE A 304 -7.57 -33.89 37.00
C ILE A 304 -7.97 -32.79 37.99
N VAL A 305 -8.93 -31.94 37.63
CA VAL A 305 -9.51 -30.92 38.52
C VAL A 305 -10.02 -31.55 39.81
N ARG A 306 -10.81 -32.63 39.72
CA ARG A 306 -11.35 -33.35 40.88
C ARG A 306 -10.22 -33.83 41.80
N LEU A 307 -9.18 -34.46 41.25
CA LEU A 307 -8.04 -34.95 42.01
C LEU A 307 -7.23 -33.83 42.67
N LEU A 308 -7.05 -32.70 41.99
CA LEU A 308 -6.38 -31.52 42.56
C LEU A 308 -7.16 -30.95 43.75
N ARG A 309 -8.49 -30.89 43.67
CA ARG A 309 -9.37 -30.44 44.77
C ARG A 309 -9.32 -31.41 45.96
N GLU A 310 -9.41 -32.71 45.69
CA GLU A 310 -9.31 -33.74 46.74
C GLU A 310 -7.96 -33.69 47.45
N ARG A 311 -6.87 -33.48 46.69
CA ARG A 311 -5.54 -33.34 47.27
C ARG A 311 -5.39 -32.05 48.06
N ALA A 312 -5.90 -30.92 47.55
CA ALA A 312 -5.91 -29.64 48.27
C ALA A 312 -6.62 -29.76 49.62
N ASN A 313 -7.80 -30.40 49.64
CA ASN A 313 -8.57 -30.62 50.87
C ASN A 313 -7.84 -31.51 51.87
N ALA A 314 -7.13 -32.55 51.41
CA ALA A 314 -6.37 -33.44 52.27
C ALA A 314 -5.18 -32.76 52.98
N VAL A 315 -4.64 -31.68 52.42
CA VAL A 315 -3.51 -30.92 53.01
C VAL A 315 -3.93 -29.60 53.68
N ALA A 316 -5.20 -29.20 53.57
CA ALA A 316 -5.71 -27.91 54.07
C ALA A 316 -5.68 -27.75 55.60
N GLY A 317 -5.59 -28.83 56.37
CA GLY A 317 -5.62 -28.79 57.84
C GLY A 317 -4.37 -28.21 58.52
N LYS A 318 -3.39 -27.68 57.78
CA LYS A 318 -2.09 -27.22 58.31
C LYS A 318 -1.66 -25.81 57.89
N ASP A 319 -2.57 -24.99 57.33
CA ASP A 319 -2.20 -23.72 56.69
C ASP A 319 -1.07 -23.89 55.64
N ASP A 320 -1.08 -25.04 54.97
CA ASP A 320 -0.03 -25.43 54.02
C ASP A 320 -0.15 -24.58 52.74
N PRO A 321 0.91 -23.85 52.33
CA PRO A 321 0.94 -23.13 51.05
C PRO A 321 0.56 -24.01 49.86
N LEU A 322 0.87 -25.31 49.92
CA LEU A 322 0.53 -26.28 48.89
C LEU A 322 -0.99 -26.42 48.68
N ALA A 323 -1.80 -26.29 49.74
CA ALA A 323 -3.26 -26.35 49.64
C ALA A 323 -3.81 -25.19 48.81
N LYS A 324 -3.22 -24.00 48.96
CA LYS A 324 -3.60 -22.79 48.21
C LYS A 324 -3.20 -22.92 46.74
N ASP A 325 -2.00 -23.42 46.46
CA ASP A 325 -1.52 -23.60 45.09
C ASP A 325 -2.33 -24.66 44.32
N LEU A 326 -2.62 -25.81 44.95
CA LEU A 326 -3.47 -26.85 44.36
C LEU A 326 -4.90 -26.35 44.08
N THR A 327 -5.45 -25.52 44.97
CA THR A 327 -6.76 -24.88 44.79
C THR A 327 -6.73 -23.88 43.63
N ALA A 328 -5.67 -23.08 43.50
CA ALA A 328 -5.51 -22.13 42.41
C ALA A 328 -5.39 -22.84 41.05
N TRP A 329 -4.63 -23.95 40.99
CA TRP A 329 -4.50 -24.76 39.78
C TRP A 329 -5.81 -25.43 39.37
N ALA A 330 -6.54 -26.02 40.33
CA ALA A 330 -7.85 -26.58 40.05
C ALA A 330 -8.82 -25.51 39.49
N THR A 331 -8.80 -24.30 40.06
CA THR A 331 -9.64 -23.17 39.61
C THR A 331 -9.28 -22.71 38.19
N ALA A 332 -7.98 -22.65 37.85
CA ALA A 332 -7.53 -22.29 36.51
C ALA A 332 -7.95 -23.34 35.47
N MET A 333 -7.80 -24.63 35.79
CA MET A 333 -8.22 -25.72 34.89
C MET A 333 -9.74 -25.82 34.74
N GLU A 334 -10.53 -25.45 35.76
CA GLU A 334 -12.00 -25.30 35.67
C GLU A 334 -12.38 -24.18 34.67
N ALA A 335 -11.66 -23.06 34.69
CA ALA A 335 -11.89 -21.97 33.74
C ALA A 335 -11.56 -22.37 32.29
N GLU A 336 -10.48 -23.13 32.07
CA GLU A 336 -10.15 -23.69 30.75
C GLU A 336 -11.21 -24.69 30.27
N LEU A 337 -11.71 -25.55 31.16
CA LEU A 337 -12.78 -26.50 30.84
C LEU A 337 -14.08 -25.78 30.46
N ALA A 338 -14.43 -24.70 31.16
CA ALA A 338 -15.59 -23.86 30.84
C ALA A 338 -15.43 -23.15 29.48
N ALA A 339 -14.24 -22.67 29.15
CA ALA A 339 -13.94 -22.04 27.87
C ALA A 339 -14.04 -23.06 26.70
N ALA A 340 -13.52 -24.27 26.90
CA ALA A 340 -13.61 -25.35 25.91
C ALA A 340 -15.07 -25.79 25.66
N SER A 341 -15.88 -25.90 26.72
CA SER A 341 -17.32 -26.19 26.62
C SER A 341 -18.06 -25.10 25.83
N THR A 342 -17.73 -23.83 26.09
CA THR A 342 -18.30 -22.68 25.37
C THR A 342 -17.95 -22.72 23.87
N ALA A 343 -16.69 -23.04 23.54
CA ALA A 343 -16.24 -23.17 22.15
C ALA A 343 -17.01 -24.27 21.40
N ASN A 344 -17.21 -25.43 22.02
CA ASN A 344 -17.98 -26.53 21.44
C ASN A 344 -19.44 -26.13 21.20
N ALA A 345 -20.09 -25.42 22.13
CA ALA A 345 -21.46 -24.93 21.96
C ALA A 345 -21.59 -23.92 20.80
N VAL A 346 -20.57 -23.07 20.59
CA VAL A 346 -20.49 -22.16 19.45
C VAL A 346 -20.33 -22.94 18.14
N GLU A 347 -19.47 -23.95 18.09
CA GLU A 347 -19.30 -24.82 16.93
C GLU A 347 -20.58 -25.58 16.57
N GLU A 348 -21.30 -26.12 17.56
CA GLU A 348 -22.60 -26.76 17.36
C GLU A 348 -23.65 -25.77 16.82
N THR A 349 -23.65 -24.52 17.32
CA THR A 349 -24.54 -23.46 16.83
C THR A 349 -24.22 -23.08 15.38
N ILE A 350 -22.94 -22.98 15.02
CA ILE A 350 -22.50 -22.72 13.64
C ILE A 350 -22.87 -23.88 12.73
N ALA A 351 -22.64 -25.12 13.15
CA ALA A 351 -23.00 -26.31 12.39
C ALA A 351 -24.52 -26.39 12.15
N ALA A 352 -25.34 -26.04 13.16
CA ALA A 352 -26.79 -25.97 13.03
C ALA A 352 -27.22 -24.89 12.01
N ARG A 353 -26.57 -23.71 12.01
CA ARG A 353 -26.84 -22.63 11.03
C ARG A 353 -26.36 -22.95 9.62
N ILE A 354 -25.29 -23.73 9.46
CA ILE A 354 -24.89 -24.28 8.16
C ILE A 354 -25.94 -25.28 7.66
N LYS A 355 -26.45 -26.14 8.55
CA LYS A 355 -27.46 -27.15 8.23
C LYS A 355 -28.83 -26.53 7.90
N SER A 356 -29.20 -25.41 8.52
CA SER A 356 -30.42 -24.66 8.20
C SER A 356 -30.32 -23.87 6.89
N GLY A 357 -29.12 -23.72 6.32
CA GLY A 357 -28.88 -22.93 5.11
C GLY A 357 -28.70 -21.43 5.38
N ASP A 358 -28.68 -21.00 6.64
CA ASP A 358 -28.48 -19.58 7.02
C ASP A 358 -27.02 -19.14 6.84
N LEU A 359 -26.08 -20.07 6.80
CA LEU A 359 -24.65 -19.83 6.55
C LEU A 359 -24.14 -20.79 5.47
N VAL A 360 -23.36 -20.26 4.53
CA VAL A 360 -22.69 -21.06 3.50
C VAL A 360 -21.44 -21.72 4.11
N PRO A 361 -21.19 -23.02 3.88
CA PRO A 361 -19.96 -23.68 4.29
C PRO A 361 -18.72 -22.91 3.81
N LYS A 362 -17.71 -22.80 4.67
CA LYS A 362 -16.49 -22.01 4.43
C LYS A 362 -15.74 -22.45 3.17
N ASP A 363 -15.73 -23.74 2.89
CA ASP A 363 -15.15 -24.36 1.70
C ASP A 363 -15.92 -24.01 0.42
N VAL A 364 -17.26 -23.96 0.47
CA VAL A 364 -18.11 -23.53 -0.65
C VAL A 364 -17.89 -22.05 -0.95
N HIS A 365 -17.82 -21.21 0.09
CA HIS A 365 -17.51 -19.79 -0.08
C HIS A 365 -16.09 -19.56 -0.64
N ALA A 366 -15.09 -20.26 -0.09
CA ALA A 366 -13.71 -20.17 -0.56
C ALA A 366 -13.58 -20.63 -2.03
N LYS A 367 -14.30 -21.68 -2.43
CA LYS A 367 -14.36 -22.14 -3.82
C LYS A 367 -15.02 -21.10 -4.73
N ALA A 368 -16.16 -20.53 -4.33
CA ALA A 368 -16.84 -19.50 -5.11
C ALA A 368 -15.97 -18.24 -5.30
N VAL A 369 -15.21 -17.83 -4.28
CA VAL A 369 -14.24 -16.73 -4.38
C VAL A 369 -13.08 -17.08 -5.32
N ALA A 370 -12.55 -18.31 -5.24
CA ALA A 370 -11.49 -18.78 -6.14
C ALA A 370 -11.95 -18.85 -7.60
N ASP A 371 -13.17 -19.36 -7.85
CA ASP A 371 -13.76 -19.46 -9.19
C ASP A 371 -14.02 -18.05 -9.79
N ALA A 372 -14.51 -17.11 -8.97
CA ALA A 372 -14.70 -15.71 -9.38
C ALA A 372 -13.35 -15.00 -9.68
N SER A 373 -12.33 -15.26 -8.87
CA SER A 373 -10.98 -14.70 -9.08
C SER A 373 -10.31 -15.27 -10.34
N ALA A 374 -10.48 -16.57 -10.61
CA ALA A 374 -9.99 -17.21 -11.84
C ALA A 374 -10.70 -16.65 -13.09
N ALA A 375 -12.02 -16.45 -13.03
CA ALA A 375 -12.79 -15.84 -14.11
C ALA A 375 -12.37 -14.39 -14.40
N GLY A 376 -12.17 -13.57 -13.36
CA GLY A 376 -11.67 -12.20 -13.51
C GLY A 376 -10.26 -12.13 -14.12
N THR A 377 -9.37 -13.06 -13.75
CA THR A 377 -8.01 -13.15 -14.29
C THR A 377 -8.01 -13.52 -15.78
N ALA A 378 -8.91 -14.41 -16.21
CA ALA A 378 -9.02 -14.82 -17.60
C ALA A 378 -9.53 -13.69 -18.51
N VAL A 379 -10.49 -12.88 -18.04
CA VAL A 379 -11.00 -11.71 -18.78
C VAL A 379 -9.90 -10.65 -18.93
N GLY A 380 -9.20 -10.29 -17.85
CA GLY A 380 -8.12 -9.31 -17.90
C GLY A 380 -6.95 -9.72 -18.80
N LYS A 381 -6.62 -11.02 -18.83
CA LYS A 381 -5.57 -11.54 -19.74
C LYS A 381 -5.96 -11.34 -21.21
N LYS A 382 -7.21 -11.65 -21.58
CA LYS A 382 -7.70 -11.49 -22.96
C LYS A 382 -7.71 -10.02 -23.39
N GLU A 383 -8.16 -9.10 -22.54
CA GLU A 383 -8.16 -7.67 -22.86
C GLU A 383 -6.74 -7.12 -23.10
N VAL A 384 -5.75 -7.58 -22.32
CA VAL A 384 -4.34 -7.22 -22.53
C VAL A 384 -3.79 -7.81 -23.83
N GLU A 385 -4.10 -9.08 -24.13
CA GLU A 385 -3.70 -9.72 -25.39
C GLU A 385 -4.30 -9.01 -26.62
N ASP A 386 -5.59 -8.64 -26.56
CA ASP A 386 -6.30 -7.91 -27.62
C ASP A 386 -5.71 -6.50 -27.81
N ARG A 387 -5.36 -5.80 -26.71
CA ARG A 387 -4.70 -4.49 -26.78
C ARG A 387 -3.30 -4.58 -27.40
N ILE A 388 -2.48 -5.54 -26.99
CA ILE A 388 -1.14 -5.76 -27.56
C ILE A 388 -1.23 -6.08 -29.05
N ALA A 389 -2.20 -6.91 -29.45
CA ALA A 389 -2.45 -7.22 -30.86
C ALA A 389 -2.87 -5.97 -31.66
N GLY A 390 -3.72 -5.12 -31.08
CA GLY A 390 -4.13 -3.84 -31.65
C GLY A 390 -2.97 -2.86 -31.85
N GLU A 391 -2.14 -2.68 -30.82
CA GLU A 391 -0.96 -1.79 -30.84
C GLU A 391 0.07 -2.27 -31.87
N LYS A 392 0.33 -3.58 -31.93
CA LYS A 392 1.23 -4.16 -32.94
C LYS A 392 0.74 -3.90 -34.36
N LYS A 393 -0.54 -4.12 -34.62
CA LYS A 393 -1.15 -3.85 -35.94
C LYS A 393 -1.08 -2.36 -36.29
N ALA A 394 -1.32 -1.47 -35.32
CA ALA A 394 -1.20 -0.03 -35.53
C ALA A 394 0.25 0.37 -35.90
N ALA A 395 1.25 -0.17 -35.20
CA ALA A 395 2.65 0.07 -35.48
C ALA A 395 3.07 -0.42 -36.89
N GLU A 396 2.61 -1.60 -37.30
CA GLU A 396 2.86 -2.15 -38.65
C GLU A 396 2.26 -1.27 -39.75
N VAL A 397 1.05 -0.73 -39.54
CA VAL A 397 0.39 0.20 -40.45
C VAL A 397 1.16 1.52 -40.52
N THR A 398 1.54 2.10 -39.38
CA THR A 398 2.36 3.34 -39.34
C THR A 398 3.68 3.16 -40.06
N ALA A 399 4.40 2.05 -39.83
CA ALA A 399 5.65 1.74 -40.52
C ALA A 399 5.46 1.63 -42.05
N SER A 400 4.39 0.96 -42.49
CA SER A 400 4.05 0.83 -43.90
C SER A 400 3.74 2.18 -44.56
N ARG A 401 3.01 3.05 -43.86
CA ARG A 401 2.71 4.42 -44.32
C ARG A 401 3.95 5.31 -44.40
N LEU A 402 4.85 5.24 -43.41
CA LEU A 402 6.14 5.97 -43.45
C LEU A 402 7.03 5.50 -44.60
N LYS A 403 7.00 4.19 -44.91
CA LYS A 403 7.67 3.65 -46.09
C LYS A 403 7.08 4.23 -47.38
N ALA A 404 5.75 4.30 -47.51
CA ALA A 404 5.11 4.89 -48.68
C ALA A 404 5.44 6.39 -48.86
N VAL A 405 5.56 7.15 -47.77
CA VAL A 405 6.06 8.54 -47.78
C VAL A 405 7.48 8.59 -48.38
N THR A 406 8.36 7.69 -47.91
CA THR A 406 9.75 7.62 -48.39
C THR A 406 9.84 7.22 -49.86
N ASP A 407 9.06 6.21 -50.27
CA ASP A 407 8.99 5.73 -51.66
C ASP A 407 8.44 6.82 -52.61
N ALA A 408 7.59 7.72 -52.12
CA ALA A 408 7.10 8.90 -52.85
C ALA A 408 8.14 10.04 -52.95
N GLY A 409 9.36 9.86 -52.42
CA GLY A 409 10.44 10.85 -52.45
C GLY A 409 10.34 11.93 -51.38
N LEU A 410 9.46 11.75 -50.38
CA LEU A 410 9.28 12.67 -49.26
C LEU A 410 10.14 12.22 -48.07
N LYS A 411 10.62 13.18 -47.26
CA LYS A 411 11.29 12.87 -45.99
C LYS A 411 10.25 12.86 -44.86
N PRO A 412 10.14 11.79 -44.05
CA PRO A 412 9.23 11.77 -42.90
C PRO A 412 9.41 12.95 -41.92
N GLU A 413 10.63 13.47 -41.80
CA GLU A 413 10.98 14.59 -40.91
C GLU A 413 10.64 15.95 -41.52
N PHE A 414 10.07 16.01 -42.73
CA PHE A 414 9.73 17.27 -43.39
C PHE A 414 8.71 18.05 -42.54
N PRO A 415 9.00 19.31 -42.17
CA PRO A 415 8.11 20.10 -41.34
C PRO A 415 6.93 20.60 -42.18
N LEU A 416 5.73 20.17 -41.82
CA LEU A 416 4.48 20.71 -42.36
C LEU A 416 4.12 22.03 -41.66
N ARG A 417 4.46 22.15 -40.37
CA ARG A 417 4.36 23.37 -39.53
C ARG A 417 5.52 23.37 -38.53
N LYS A 418 5.65 24.47 -37.76
CA LYS A 418 6.75 24.71 -36.80
C LYS A 418 7.08 23.50 -35.91
N ASP A 419 6.07 22.73 -35.50
CA ASP A 419 6.21 21.58 -34.58
C ASP A 419 5.53 20.30 -35.09
N VAL A 420 5.20 20.23 -36.38
CA VAL A 420 4.48 19.09 -36.97
C VAL A 420 5.22 18.60 -38.21
N THR A 421 5.72 17.37 -38.16
CA THR A 421 6.33 16.69 -39.31
C THR A 421 5.34 15.76 -40.00
N ILE A 422 5.67 15.30 -41.21
CA ILE A 422 4.91 14.24 -41.90
C ILE A 422 4.81 13.00 -41.01
N ALA A 423 5.89 12.61 -40.33
CA ALA A 423 5.89 11.46 -39.43
C ALA A 423 4.90 11.62 -38.28
N ASN A 424 4.80 12.81 -37.69
CA ASN A 424 3.80 13.08 -36.65
C ASN A 424 2.37 12.92 -37.18
N VAL A 425 2.10 13.42 -38.39
CA VAL A 425 0.78 13.27 -39.00
C VAL A 425 0.49 11.80 -39.28
N VAL A 426 1.42 11.05 -39.89
CA VAL A 426 1.24 9.62 -40.18
C VAL A 426 0.98 8.80 -38.92
N ALA A 427 1.67 9.09 -37.82
CA ALA A 427 1.46 8.43 -36.54
C ALA A 427 0.07 8.73 -35.93
N SER A 428 -0.53 9.88 -36.25
CA SER A 428 -1.85 10.27 -35.73
C SER A 428 -3.02 9.68 -36.52
N ILE A 429 -2.78 9.16 -37.72
CA ILE A 429 -3.85 8.61 -38.58
C ILE A 429 -4.26 7.22 -38.06
N PRO A 430 -5.55 6.97 -37.78
CA PRO A 430 -6.02 5.68 -37.29
C PRO A 430 -5.62 4.49 -38.20
N ALA A 431 -5.34 3.34 -37.61
CA ALA A 431 -5.00 2.10 -38.34
C ALA A 431 -6.26 1.33 -38.78
N ASN A 432 -7.12 2.01 -39.53
CA ASN A 432 -8.37 1.47 -40.07
C ASN A 432 -8.61 1.97 -41.50
N GLU A 433 -9.67 1.49 -42.15
CA GLU A 433 -9.99 1.82 -43.54
C GLU A 433 -10.18 3.33 -43.78
N ALA A 434 -10.80 4.03 -42.83
CA ALA A 434 -10.97 5.48 -42.91
C ALA A 434 -9.61 6.20 -42.85
N GLY A 435 -8.70 5.73 -41.99
CA GLY A 435 -7.34 6.24 -41.91
C GLY A 435 -6.51 5.92 -43.15
N ASP A 436 -6.72 4.78 -43.82
CA ASP A 436 -6.02 4.47 -45.07
C ASP A 436 -6.44 5.43 -46.20
N LYS A 437 -7.73 5.77 -46.26
CA LYS A 437 -8.26 6.79 -47.19
C LYS A 437 -7.69 8.18 -46.87
N ASP A 438 -7.69 8.59 -45.61
CA ASP A 438 -7.09 9.87 -45.17
C ASP A 438 -5.59 9.93 -45.48
N PHE A 439 -4.85 8.86 -45.18
CA PHE A 439 -3.43 8.78 -45.50
C PHE A 439 -3.16 8.92 -47.00
N THR A 440 -3.94 8.24 -47.84
CA THR A 440 -3.78 8.30 -49.29
C THR A 440 -4.00 9.72 -49.82
N GLY A 441 -5.07 10.40 -49.37
CA GLY A 441 -5.34 11.79 -49.75
C GLY A 441 -4.23 12.75 -49.32
N ARG A 442 -3.77 12.64 -48.06
CA ARG A 442 -2.67 13.47 -47.54
C ARG A 442 -1.35 13.24 -48.27
N LEU A 443 -1.04 11.98 -48.60
CA LEU A 443 0.17 11.65 -49.33
C LEU A 443 0.19 12.34 -50.70
N GLU A 444 -0.94 12.32 -51.42
CA GLU A 444 -1.08 13.02 -52.70
C GLU A 444 -0.92 14.55 -52.56
N GLU A 445 -1.54 15.15 -51.55
CA GLU A 445 -1.39 16.57 -51.23
C GLU A 445 0.08 16.94 -50.96
N TRP A 446 0.80 16.15 -50.16
CA TRP A 446 2.21 16.40 -49.85
C TRP A 446 3.11 16.27 -51.08
N VAL A 447 2.88 15.27 -51.93
CA VAL A 447 3.61 15.11 -53.20
C VAL A 447 3.39 16.32 -54.11
N ASN A 448 2.14 16.79 -54.23
CA ASN A 448 1.81 17.96 -55.06
C ASN A 448 2.42 19.25 -54.50
N LEU A 449 2.37 19.44 -53.18
CA LEU A 449 3.00 20.58 -52.50
C LEU A 449 4.52 20.61 -52.76
N MET A 450 5.19 19.47 -52.65
CA MET A 450 6.65 19.39 -52.85
C MET A 450 7.07 19.59 -54.31
N LYS A 451 6.22 19.17 -55.26
CA LYS A 451 6.42 19.50 -56.69
C LYS A 451 6.32 21.00 -56.92
N ALA A 452 5.33 21.67 -56.31
CA ALA A 452 5.12 23.10 -56.46
C ALA A 452 6.26 23.96 -55.85
N THR A 453 6.87 23.52 -54.75
CA THR A 453 7.98 24.25 -54.11
C THR A 453 9.34 24.00 -54.75
N GLY A 454 9.43 23.15 -55.78
CA GLY A 454 10.69 22.73 -56.41
C GLY A 454 11.60 21.90 -55.48
N GLN A 455 11.06 21.45 -54.34
CA GLN A 455 11.79 20.64 -53.36
C GLN A 455 11.62 19.13 -53.60
N ALA A 456 10.64 18.73 -54.42
CA ALA A 456 10.63 17.39 -54.97
C ALA A 456 11.83 17.24 -55.91
N LYS A 457 12.86 16.51 -55.47
CA LYS A 457 13.84 15.97 -56.40
C LYS A 457 13.05 15.18 -57.44
N ALA A 458 13.11 15.61 -58.71
CA ALA A 458 12.68 14.77 -59.80
C ALA A 458 13.40 13.42 -59.63
N SER A 459 12.67 12.38 -59.27
CA SER A 459 13.19 11.02 -59.33
C SER A 459 13.53 10.80 -60.79
N ALA A 460 14.82 10.85 -61.10
CA ALA A 460 15.31 10.58 -62.43
C ALA A 460 14.90 9.15 -62.79
N GLY A 461 14.02 9.03 -63.78
CA GLY A 461 13.75 7.86 -64.61
C GLY A 461 13.76 6.50 -63.90
N ASN A 462 12.58 6.04 -63.51
CA ASN A 462 12.28 4.61 -63.63
C ASN A 462 10.91 4.48 -64.31
N GLU A 463 10.93 4.66 -65.63
CA GLU A 463 9.86 4.17 -66.49
C GLU A 463 9.87 2.64 -66.44
N THR A 464 8.68 2.05 -66.39
CA THR A 464 8.36 0.61 -66.46
C THR A 464 8.52 -0.21 -65.18
N GLY A 465 7.49 -0.13 -64.34
CA GLY A 465 7.19 -1.10 -63.30
C GLY A 465 5.82 -0.83 -62.71
N SER A 466 4.75 -1.17 -63.46
CA SER A 466 3.37 -1.12 -62.97
C SER A 466 3.25 -2.01 -61.73
N ALA A 467 3.25 -1.38 -60.55
CA ALA A 467 2.83 -2.04 -59.33
C ALA A 467 1.30 -2.08 -59.32
N THR A 468 0.75 -3.16 -59.87
CA THR A 468 -0.66 -3.52 -59.75
C THR A 468 -0.97 -3.77 -58.27
N ILE A 469 -1.68 -2.83 -57.64
CA ILE A 469 -2.37 -3.08 -56.38
C ILE A 469 -3.59 -3.96 -56.72
N PRO A 470 -3.76 -5.15 -56.12
CA PRO A 470 -4.93 -5.98 -56.40
C PRO A 470 -6.20 -5.27 -55.88
N PRO A 471 -7.30 -5.28 -56.65
CA PRO A 471 -8.52 -4.60 -56.26
C PRO A 471 -9.21 -5.34 -55.12
N THR A 472 -9.44 -4.64 -54.01
CA THR A 472 -10.42 -5.07 -53.00
C THR A 472 -11.81 -4.84 -53.58
N ALA A 473 -12.55 -5.93 -53.76
CA ALA A 473 -13.92 -5.93 -54.27
C ALA A 473 -14.87 -5.18 -53.31
N GLY A 474 -15.68 -4.28 -53.85
CA GLY A 474 -16.77 -3.64 -53.10
C GLY A 474 -17.20 -2.31 -53.70
N GLY A 475 -17.89 -2.35 -54.84
CA GLY A 475 -18.47 -1.17 -55.46
C GLY A 475 -19.73 -0.69 -54.73
N SER A 476 -19.83 0.62 -54.53
CA SER A 476 -21.12 1.31 -54.61
C SER A 476 -20.91 2.69 -55.25
N THR A 477 -21.72 2.95 -56.27
CA THR A 477 -21.71 4.17 -57.07
C THR A 477 -22.45 5.27 -56.31
N GLY A 478 -21.73 6.32 -55.91
CA GLY A 478 -22.29 7.57 -55.40
C GLY A 478 -21.86 8.74 -56.30
N THR A 479 -22.84 9.36 -56.92
CA THR A 479 -22.75 10.50 -57.86
C THR A 479 -22.06 11.73 -57.28
N ALA A 480 -21.25 12.38 -58.11
CA ALA A 480 -20.56 13.63 -57.84
C ALA A 480 -21.53 14.79 -57.57
N GLY A 481 -21.31 15.51 -56.48
CA GLY A 481 -21.93 16.79 -56.16
C GLY A 481 -20.84 17.85 -56.01
N ASP A 482 -21.01 18.95 -56.73
CA ASP A 482 -20.11 20.10 -56.82
C ASP A 482 -19.74 20.72 -55.46
N LEU A 483 -18.46 21.09 -55.29
CA LEU A 483 -17.97 21.95 -54.21
C LEU A 483 -17.89 23.40 -54.69
N PRO A 484 -18.43 24.39 -53.95
CA PRO A 484 -18.23 25.79 -54.28
C PRO A 484 -16.89 26.30 -53.73
N ALA A 485 -16.18 27.04 -54.57
CA ALA A 485 -15.05 27.86 -54.19
C ALA A 485 -15.45 28.88 -53.09
N ARG A 486 -14.64 29.00 -52.03
CA ARG A 486 -14.67 30.17 -51.16
C ARG A 486 -13.29 30.79 -51.05
N ALA A 487 -13.27 32.06 -51.41
CA ALA A 487 -12.16 32.98 -51.36
C ALA A 487 -11.73 33.29 -49.93
N TYR A 488 -10.42 33.49 -49.76
CA TYR A 488 -9.84 34.14 -48.60
C TYR A 488 -10.18 35.64 -48.63
N GLY A 489 -10.69 36.12 -47.50
CA GLY A 489 -10.74 37.52 -47.08
C GLY A 489 -10.44 37.55 -45.58
#